data_AF-A0A093XAK4-F1
#
_entry.id   AF-A0A093XAK4-F1
#
_cell.length_a   1.000
_cell.length_b   1.000
_cell.length_c   1.000
_cell.angle_alpha   90.00
_cell.angle_beta   90.00
_cell.angle_gamma   90.00
#
_symmetry.space_group_name_H-M   'P 1'
#
loop_
_entity.id
_entity.type
_entity.pdbx_description
1 polymer ?
#
loop_
_entity_poly.entity_id
_entity_poly.type
_entity_poly.pdbx_seq_one_letter_code
_entity_poly.pdbx_strand_id
1 'polypeptide(L)'
;VSFQQSARGSALQSGFQILASDLEFTTIYYQFSNESIVIDRSNSSAAARTTSGIDSYPESGRLRLFDVQEQCNQKYDGDGEIDHDNENKQIETLDLTIVVDNSVLEVFANSRFGVSTWVRPWYANSTEIRFFQNGDGEVTFRNIHVHDGLYDAYPARDR
;
A
#
# COMPACT_ATOMS: atom_id res chain seq x y z
N VAL A 1 -7.14 0.57 4.71
CA VAL A 1 -7.60 -0.70 4.09
C VAL A 1 -7.92 -1.68 5.21
N SER A 2 -9.10 -2.28 5.20
CA SER A 2 -9.54 -3.23 6.23
C SER A 2 -9.83 -4.60 5.61
N PHE A 3 -9.58 -5.66 6.37
CA PHE A 3 -9.64 -7.05 5.93
C PHE A 3 -10.53 -7.87 6.87
N GLN A 4 -11.20 -8.89 6.34
CA GLN A 4 -11.91 -9.88 7.16
C GLN A 4 -10.93 -10.86 7.81
N GLN A 5 -11.30 -11.44 8.96
CA GLN A 5 -10.45 -12.40 9.68
C GLN A 5 -10.03 -13.61 8.82
N SER A 6 -10.88 -14.01 7.87
CA SER A 6 -10.63 -15.06 6.88
C SER A 6 -9.39 -14.81 6.01
N ALA A 7 -8.93 -13.56 5.88
CA ALA A 7 -7.76 -13.21 5.07
C ALA A 7 -6.43 -13.77 5.63
N ARG A 8 -6.35 -14.08 6.94
CA ARG A 8 -5.12 -14.53 7.62
C ARG A 8 -4.44 -15.74 6.98
N GLY A 9 -5.24 -16.65 6.41
CA GLY A 9 -4.76 -17.89 5.79
C GLY A 9 -4.94 -17.92 4.28
N SER A 10 -5.29 -16.79 3.66
CA SER A 10 -5.63 -16.73 2.24
C SER A 10 -4.46 -16.22 1.39
N ALA A 11 -4.60 -16.31 0.08
CA ALA A 11 -3.68 -15.73 -0.90
C ALA A 11 -4.05 -14.28 -1.25
N LEU A 12 -4.83 -13.60 -0.41
CA LEU A 12 -5.36 -12.26 -0.68
C LEU A 12 -4.19 -11.30 -0.88
N GLN A 13 -4.25 -10.62 -2.02
CA GLN A 13 -3.40 -9.50 -2.35
C GLN A 13 -4.30 -8.31 -2.66
N SER A 14 -4.07 -7.19 -1.98
CA SER A 14 -4.85 -5.98 -2.22
C SER A 14 -4.06 -4.70 -1.94
N GLY A 15 -4.35 -3.69 -2.76
CA GLY A 15 -3.75 -2.37 -2.68
C GLY A 15 -4.11 -1.56 -3.93
N PHE A 16 -3.09 -1.00 -4.60
CA PHE A 16 -3.26 -0.07 -5.69
C PHE A 16 -2.28 -0.35 -6.83
N GLN A 17 -2.70 -0.05 -8.05
CA GLN A 17 -1.77 0.22 -9.15
C GLN A 17 -1.57 1.72 -9.27
N ILE A 18 -0.33 2.15 -9.43
CA ILE A 18 0.05 3.55 -9.64
C ILE A 18 0.91 3.67 -10.88
N LEU A 19 1.09 4.91 -11.35
CA LEU A 19 1.86 5.22 -12.56
C LEU A 19 1.42 4.33 -13.73
N ALA A 20 0.10 4.15 -13.84
CA ALA A 20 -0.49 3.17 -14.72
C ALA A 20 -0.90 3.80 -16.05
N SER A 21 -0.78 3.01 -17.11
CA SER A 21 -1.33 3.20 -18.43
C SER A 21 -1.70 1.83 -19.01
N ASP A 22 -1.90 1.72 -20.32
CA ASP A 22 -2.05 0.44 -21.00
C ASP A 22 -0.72 -0.35 -21.07
N LEU A 23 0.42 0.34 -20.98
CA LEU A 23 1.74 -0.24 -21.24
C LEU A 23 2.63 -0.35 -20.01
N GLU A 24 2.33 0.38 -18.94
CA GLU A 24 3.11 0.42 -17.71
C GLU A 24 2.18 0.46 -16.50
N PHE A 25 2.61 -0.10 -15.38
CA PHE A 25 2.01 0.10 -14.06
C PHE A 25 2.96 -0.43 -12.98
N THR A 26 2.87 0.15 -11.78
CA THR A 26 3.49 -0.40 -10.57
C THR A 26 2.39 -0.86 -9.62
N THR A 27 2.45 -2.09 -9.13
CA THR A 27 1.42 -2.59 -8.18
C THR A 27 1.99 -2.57 -6.77
N ILE A 28 1.33 -1.86 -5.86
CA ILE A 28 1.64 -1.81 -4.43
C ILE A 28 0.53 -2.54 -3.70
N TYR A 29 0.84 -3.63 -3.00
CA TYR A 29 -0.18 -4.43 -2.31
C TYR A 29 0.33 -5.05 -1.02
N TYR A 30 -0.59 -5.29 -0.10
CA TYR A 30 -0.36 -6.14 1.05
C TYR A 30 -0.72 -7.59 0.70
N GLN A 31 0.08 -8.55 1.17
CA GLN A 31 -0.22 -9.97 1.03
C GLN A 31 -0.12 -10.70 2.37
N PHE A 32 -1.13 -11.52 2.68
CA PHE A 32 -1.20 -12.25 3.95
C PHE A 32 -0.28 -13.47 4.00
N SER A 33 -0.02 -14.12 2.86
CA SER A 33 0.76 -15.36 2.77
C SER A 33 2.16 -15.27 3.40
N ASN A 34 2.78 -14.09 3.42
CA ASN A 34 4.04 -13.84 4.10
C ASN A 34 4.07 -12.50 4.86
N GLU A 35 2.89 -11.94 5.17
CA GLU A 35 2.71 -10.70 5.95
C GLU A 35 3.60 -9.56 5.47
N SER A 36 3.47 -9.17 4.20
CA SER A 36 4.35 -8.17 3.57
C SER A 36 3.60 -7.14 2.74
N ILE A 37 4.14 -5.92 2.71
CA ILE A 37 3.87 -4.95 1.65
C ILE A 37 4.86 -5.23 0.51
N VAL A 38 4.33 -5.36 -0.70
CA VAL A 38 5.08 -5.66 -1.92
C VAL A 38 4.90 -4.52 -2.91
N ILE A 39 5.99 -4.12 -3.55
CA ILE A 39 6.03 -3.22 -4.70
C ILE A 39 6.47 -4.07 -5.91
N ASP A 40 5.51 -4.49 -6.71
CA ASP A 40 5.78 -5.20 -7.97
C ASP A 40 6.11 -4.19 -9.07
N ARG A 41 7.37 -4.26 -9.52
CA ARG A 41 7.94 -3.38 -10.54
C ARG A 41 8.14 -4.04 -11.90
N SER A 42 7.64 -5.26 -12.08
CA SER A 42 7.81 -6.04 -13.31
C SER A 42 7.29 -5.34 -14.57
N ASN A 43 6.30 -4.45 -14.41
CA ASN A 43 5.75 -3.64 -15.49
C ASN A 43 5.87 -2.12 -15.26
N SER A 44 6.74 -1.67 -14.36
CA SER A 44 6.87 -0.24 -14.03
C SER A 44 7.48 0.61 -15.13
N SER A 45 8.23 0.00 -16.07
CA SER A 45 9.01 0.74 -17.07
C SER A 45 9.07 0.02 -18.40
N ALA A 46 8.54 0.64 -19.45
CA ALA A 46 8.73 0.20 -20.82
C ALA A 46 10.20 0.28 -21.25
N ALA A 47 10.95 1.25 -20.72
CA ALA A 47 12.38 1.39 -21.00
C ALA A 47 13.22 0.23 -20.46
N ALA A 48 12.79 -0.44 -19.37
CA ALA A 48 13.49 -1.61 -18.84
C ALA A 48 13.52 -2.80 -19.83
N ARG A 49 12.57 -2.87 -20.78
CA ARG A 49 12.55 -3.91 -21.83
C ARG A 49 13.65 -3.74 -22.87
N THR A 50 14.16 -2.53 -23.03
CA THR A 50 15.13 -2.19 -24.09
C THR A 50 16.48 -1.71 -23.54
N THR A 51 16.55 -1.43 -22.23
CA THR A 51 17.72 -0.82 -21.60
C THR A 51 18.16 -1.64 -20.38
N SER A 52 19.32 -2.28 -20.48
CA SER A 52 19.95 -2.96 -19.35
C SER A 52 20.29 -1.98 -18.22
N GLY A 53 20.24 -2.45 -16.97
CA GLY A 53 20.54 -1.63 -15.79
C GLY A 53 19.33 -0.88 -15.20
N ILE A 54 18.16 -0.99 -15.82
CA ILE A 54 16.89 -0.62 -15.20
C ILE A 54 16.35 -1.86 -14.49
N ASP A 55 16.54 -1.90 -13.19
CA ASP A 55 16.01 -2.97 -12.33
C ASP A 55 14.48 -2.95 -12.29
N SER A 56 13.88 -4.13 -12.35
CA SER A 56 12.44 -4.39 -12.30
C SER A 56 12.06 -5.48 -11.29
N TYR A 57 13.00 -5.92 -10.43
CA TYR A 57 12.69 -6.90 -9.40
C TYR A 57 11.70 -6.33 -8.37
N PRO A 58 10.77 -7.16 -7.86
CA PRO A 58 9.87 -6.73 -6.79
C PRO A 58 10.63 -6.37 -5.52
N GLU A 59 10.16 -5.34 -4.83
CA GLU A 59 10.64 -4.96 -3.51
C GLU A 59 9.59 -5.34 -2.46
N SER A 60 10.02 -5.71 -1.25
CA SER A 60 9.07 -6.03 -0.19
C SER A 60 9.62 -5.81 1.20
N GLY A 61 8.72 -5.56 2.14
CA GLY A 61 9.03 -5.50 3.56
C GLY A 61 7.93 -6.14 4.39
N ARG A 62 8.31 -6.86 5.45
CA ARG A 62 7.34 -7.52 6.34
C ARG A 62 6.65 -6.50 7.23
N LEU A 63 5.33 -6.60 7.28
CA LEU A 63 4.47 -5.84 8.19
C LEU A 63 3.39 -6.78 8.70
N ARG A 64 3.42 -7.09 9.99
CA ARG A 64 2.28 -7.76 10.63
C ARG A 64 1.21 -6.74 10.97
N LEU A 65 -0.01 -7.02 10.51
CA LEU A 65 -1.25 -6.41 11.01
C LEU A 65 -1.74 -7.26 12.18
N PHE A 66 -1.94 -6.71 13.37
CA PHE A 66 -2.33 -7.51 14.53
C PHE A 66 -3.83 -7.79 14.57
N ASP A 67 -4.28 -8.77 15.35
CA ASP A 67 -5.70 -8.85 15.72
C ASP A 67 -5.92 -7.87 16.87
N VAL A 68 -6.82 -6.91 16.70
CA VAL A 68 -7.10 -5.83 17.66
C VAL A 68 -8.57 -5.85 18.07
N GLN A 69 -8.85 -5.48 19.31
CA GLN A 69 -10.21 -5.30 19.80
C GLN A 69 -10.79 -3.99 19.28
N GLU A 70 -12.03 -4.03 18.78
CA GLU A 70 -12.76 -2.84 18.33
C GLU A 70 -12.92 -1.76 19.43
N GLN A 71 -12.94 -2.17 20.70
CA GLN A 71 -13.17 -1.31 21.86
C GLN A 71 -11.94 -0.53 22.35
N CYS A 72 -10.72 -0.77 21.82
CA CYS A 72 -9.55 0.03 22.21
C CYS A 72 -9.63 1.51 21.75
N ASN A 73 -10.63 1.86 20.94
CA ASN A 73 -10.93 3.23 20.52
C ASN A 73 -12.06 3.89 21.32
N GLN A 74 -12.71 3.18 22.26
CA GLN A 74 -13.72 3.78 23.14
C GLN A 74 -13.04 4.33 24.40
N LYS A 75 -13.20 5.63 24.66
CA LYS A 75 -12.92 6.19 25.99
C LYS A 75 -13.79 5.44 26.99
N TYR A 76 -13.16 4.77 27.95
CA TYR A 76 -13.85 4.14 29.07
C TYR A 76 -14.50 5.22 29.93
N ASP A 77 -15.79 5.46 29.71
CA ASP A 77 -16.67 6.15 30.66
C ASP A 77 -17.46 5.08 31.44
N GLY A 78 -16.78 4.34 32.31
CA GLY A 78 -17.46 3.53 33.34
C GLY A 78 -16.99 2.09 33.54
N ASP A 79 -17.29 1.63 34.75
CA ASP A 79 -16.83 0.43 35.48
C ASP A 79 -17.50 -0.87 34.97
N GLY A 80 -17.70 -1.00 33.66
CA GLY A 80 -18.36 -2.14 33.05
C GLY A 80 -17.43 -3.36 32.97
N GLU A 81 -17.90 -4.49 33.51
CA GLU A 81 -17.27 -5.82 33.40
C GLU A 81 -17.09 -6.19 31.91
N ILE A 82 -15.84 -6.37 31.49
CA ILE A 82 -15.50 -6.73 30.10
C ILE A 82 -15.77 -8.23 29.93
N ASP A 83 -16.80 -8.56 29.16
CA ASP A 83 -17.12 -9.93 28.75
C ASP A 83 -16.02 -10.44 27.79
N HIS A 84 -15.07 -11.23 28.31
CA HIS A 84 -13.87 -11.70 27.60
C HIS A 84 -14.15 -12.73 26.48
N ASP A 85 -15.39 -13.23 26.37
CA ASP A 85 -15.72 -14.32 25.44
C ASP A 85 -16.38 -13.83 24.13
N ASN A 86 -16.75 -12.55 24.04
CA ASN A 86 -17.36 -11.91 22.85
C ASN A 86 -16.47 -10.81 22.24
N GLU A 87 -15.17 -11.06 22.16
CA GLU A 87 -14.23 -10.10 21.60
C GLU A 87 -14.43 -10.01 20.07
N ASN A 88 -15.09 -8.95 19.59
CA ASN A 88 -15.04 -8.53 18.18
C ASN A 88 -13.59 -8.17 17.81
N LYS A 89 -12.80 -9.20 17.52
CA LYS A 89 -11.43 -9.10 17.00
C LYS A 89 -11.52 -8.76 15.53
N GLN A 90 -10.87 -7.67 15.15
CA GLN A 90 -10.68 -7.30 13.77
C GLN A 90 -9.20 -7.28 13.44
N ILE A 91 -8.86 -7.56 12.19
CA ILE A 91 -7.51 -7.31 11.69
C ILE A 91 -7.26 -5.80 11.75
N GLU A 92 -6.13 -5.42 12.32
CA GLU A 92 -5.65 -4.04 12.35
C GLU A 92 -5.76 -3.42 10.96
N THR A 93 -6.39 -2.25 10.87
CA THR A 93 -6.53 -1.54 9.60
C THR A 93 -5.14 -1.19 9.07
N LEU A 94 -4.88 -1.54 7.82
CA LEU A 94 -3.69 -1.12 7.10
C LEU A 94 -3.86 0.35 6.69
N ASP A 95 -3.12 1.24 7.34
CA ASP A 95 -3.11 2.67 7.05
C ASP A 95 -1.92 3.00 6.15
N LEU A 96 -2.17 3.40 4.91
CA LEU A 96 -1.15 3.58 3.87
C LEU A 96 -0.96 5.05 3.54
N THR A 97 0.29 5.47 3.44
CA THR A 97 0.69 6.73 2.81
C THR A 97 1.70 6.41 1.71
N ILE A 98 1.37 6.76 0.47
CA ILE A 98 2.21 6.51 -0.70
C ILE A 98 2.65 7.87 -1.24
N VAL A 99 3.95 8.11 -1.28
CA VAL A 99 4.55 9.32 -1.82
C VAL A 99 5.26 8.97 -3.12
N VAL A 100 4.90 9.68 -4.19
CA VAL A 100 5.50 9.50 -5.52
C VAL A 100 6.07 10.84 -5.96
N ASP A 101 7.39 10.97 -5.90
CA ASP A 101 8.12 12.12 -6.41
C ASP A 101 8.82 11.73 -7.71
N ASN A 102 8.08 11.85 -8.81
CA ASN A 102 8.47 11.42 -10.15
C ASN A 102 8.89 9.93 -10.17
N SER A 103 10.18 9.64 -9.98
CA SER A 103 10.70 8.26 -9.97
C SER A 103 11.01 7.69 -8.59
N VAL A 104 10.94 8.52 -7.54
CA VAL A 104 11.12 8.10 -6.15
C VAL A 104 9.77 7.67 -5.61
N LEU A 105 9.67 6.43 -5.14
CA LEU A 105 8.50 5.89 -4.48
C LEU A 105 8.84 5.59 -3.02
N GLU A 106 8.04 6.12 -2.10
CA GLU A 106 8.10 5.81 -0.68
C GLU A 106 6.72 5.34 -0.21
N VAL A 107 6.65 4.13 0.35
CA VAL A 107 5.43 3.54 0.89
C VAL A 107 5.56 3.41 2.40
N PHE A 108 4.72 4.14 3.12
CA PHE A 108 4.62 4.10 4.57
C PHE A 108 3.36 3.37 4.99
N ALA A 109 3.44 2.66 6.12
CA ALA A 109 2.30 1.98 6.69
C ALA A 109 2.26 2.05 8.23
N ASN A 110 1.05 2.30 8.76
CA ASN A 110 0.72 2.28 10.19
C ASN A 110 1.73 3.03 11.09
N SER A 111 2.35 4.10 10.58
CA SER A 111 3.39 4.90 11.26
C SER A 111 4.60 4.11 11.79
N ARG A 112 4.80 2.85 11.35
CA ARG A 112 5.86 1.96 11.86
C ARG A 112 6.59 1.18 10.78
N PHE A 113 6.28 1.45 9.52
CA PHE A 113 6.83 0.77 8.37
C PHE A 113 7.10 1.77 7.25
N GLY A 114 8.21 1.55 6.55
CA GLY A 114 8.61 2.29 5.36
C GLY A 114 9.37 1.36 4.41
N VAL A 115 9.03 1.39 3.13
CA VAL A 115 9.80 0.78 2.05
C VAL A 115 9.87 1.75 0.89
N SER A 116 11.07 1.95 0.36
CA SER A 116 11.33 2.93 -0.69
C SER A 116 12.06 2.27 -1.85
N THR A 117 11.76 2.69 -3.07
CA THR A 117 12.40 2.17 -4.28
C THR A 117 12.30 3.16 -5.44
N TRP A 118 12.92 2.79 -6.56
CA TRP A 118 12.80 3.51 -7.82
C TRP A 118 11.68 2.90 -8.67
N VAL A 119 10.79 3.75 -9.15
CA VAL A 119 9.78 3.45 -10.19
C VAL A 119 10.05 4.37 -11.37
N ARG A 120 10.40 3.83 -12.53
CA ARG A 120 10.90 4.65 -13.66
C ARG A 120 9.96 4.57 -14.87
N PRO A 121 8.70 5.04 -14.77
CA PRO A 121 7.78 5.04 -15.90
C PRO A 121 8.36 5.87 -17.04
N TRP A 122 8.12 5.43 -18.27
CA TRP A 122 8.64 6.10 -19.45
C TRP A 122 7.59 7.01 -20.09
N TYR A 123 6.34 6.56 -20.17
CA TYR A 123 5.32 7.29 -20.90
C TYR A 123 4.68 8.37 -20.05
N ALA A 124 4.45 9.55 -20.66
CA ALA A 124 3.80 10.67 -20.00
C ALA A 124 2.35 10.38 -19.57
N ASN A 125 1.69 9.37 -20.18
CA ASN A 125 0.34 8.95 -19.80
C ASN A 125 0.32 7.88 -18.70
N SER A 126 1.47 7.42 -18.21
CA SER A 126 1.58 6.47 -17.10
C SER A 126 1.38 7.18 -15.76
N THR A 127 0.18 7.71 -15.56
CA THR A 127 -0.21 8.54 -14.40
C THR A 127 -1.49 8.06 -13.71
N GLU A 128 -2.13 7.02 -14.22
CA GLU A 128 -3.37 6.52 -13.62
C GLU A 128 -3.13 5.84 -12.26
N ILE A 129 -4.16 5.88 -11.43
CA ILE A 129 -4.25 5.15 -10.16
C ILE A 129 -5.47 4.23 -10.24
N ARG A 130 -5.30 2.96 -9.87
CA ARG A 130 -6.36 1.94 -9.91
C ARG A 130 -6.39 1.17 -8.59
N PHE A 131 -7.56 0.76 -8.14
CA PHE A 131 -7.66 -0.24 -7.07
C PHE A 131 -7.15 -1.59 -7.57
N PHE A 132 -6.52 -2.35 -6.70
CA PHE A 132 -6.06 -3.71 -6.99
C PHE A 132 -6.55 -4.69 -5.93
N GLN A 133 -7.15 -5.79 -6.40
CA GLN A 133 -7.42 -6.99 -5.63
C GLN A 133 -7.34 -8.19 -6.57
N ASN A 134 -6.77 -9.30 -6.10
CA ASN A 134 -6.42 -10.46 -6.93
C ASN A 134 -7.52 -11.52 -7.07
N GLY A 135 -8.76 -11.21 -6.67
CA GLY A 135 -9.90 -12.12 -6.69
C GLY A 135 -10.07 -13.01 -5.44
N ASP A 136 -9.08 -13.10 -4.54
CA ASP A 136 -9.18 -13.87 -3.30
C ASP A 136 -9.69 -13.03 -2.14
N GLY A 137 -10.60 -13.55 -1.33
CA GLY A 137 -11.15 -12.87 -0.15
C GLY A 137 -11.89 -11.55 -0.42
N GLU A 138 -12.18 -10.82 0.66
CA GLU A 138 -12.85 -9.52 0.63
C GLU A 138 -11.98 -8.45 1.31
N VAL A 139 -12.02 -7.24 0.76
CA VAL A 139 -11.26 -6.08 1.26
C VAL A 139 -12.13 -4.83 1.21
N THR A 140 -11.99 -3.95 2.19
CA THR A 140 -12.64 -2.64 2.18
C THR A 140 -11.60 -1.51 2.11
N PHE A 141 -11.74 -0.66 1.09
CA PHE A 141 -11.02 0.60 0.96
C PHE A 141 -11.84 1.74 1.57
N ARG A 142 -11.20 2.58 2.40
CA ARG A 142 -11.82 3.72 3.09
C ARG A 142 -10.84 4.89 3.14
N ASN A 143 -11.36 6.11 3.25
CA ASN A 143 -10.58 7.35 3.40
C ASN A 143 -9.50 7.52 2.33
N ILE A 144 -9.85 7.27 1.07
CA ILE A 144 -8.92 7.41 -0.06
C ILE A 144 -8.84 8.88 -0.45
N HIS A 145 -7.64 9.44 -0.37
CA HIS A 145 -7.33 10.81 -0.76
C HIS A 145 -6.09 10.82 -1.65
N VAL A 146 -6.09 11.69 -2.65
CA VAL A 146 -4.94 11.92 -3.54
C VAL A 146 -4.62 13.41 -3.49
N HIS A 147 -3.36 13.73 -3.19
CA HIS A 147 -2.83 15.07 -3.23
C HIS A 147 -1.80 15.12 -4.36
N ASP A 148 -2.02 15.99 -5.34
CA ASP A 148 -1.17 16.13 -6.51
C ASP A 148 -0.35 17.43 -6.48
N GLY A 149 0.83 17.40 -7.09
CA GLY A 149 1.74 18.54 -7.26
C GLY A 149 2.91 18.62 -6.29
N LEU A 150 2.86 17.95 -5.13
CA LEU A 150 3.86 18.04 -4.07
C LEU A 150 4.27 19.51 -3.76
N TYR A 151 5.55 19.77 -3.50
CA TYR A 151 6.10 21.12 -3.37
C TYR A 151 7.53 21.18 -3.93
N ASP A 152 7.98 22.36 -4.33
CA ASP A 152 9.36 22.59 -4.76
C ASP A 152 10.28 22.73 -3.54
N ALA A 153 11.06 21.69 -3.27
CA ALA A 153 12.03 21.68 -2.18
C ALA A 153 13.27 22.55 -2.45
N TYR A 154 13.48 23.01 -3.69
CA TYR A 154 14.65 23.78 -4.10
C TYR A 154 14.26 25.03 -4.91
N PRO A 155 13.45 25.95 -4.36
CA PRO A 155 12.87 27.07 -5.10
C PRO A 155 13.88 28.11 -5.62
N ALA A 156 15.13 28.06 -5.14
CA ALA A 156 16.22 28.91 -5.61
C ALA A 156 17.01 28.33 -6.80
N ARG A 157 16.70 27.09 -7.23
CA ARG A 157 17.29 26.49 -8.43
C ARG A 157 16.42 26.81 -9.65
N ASP A 158 17.06 27.05 -10.78
CA ASP A 158 16.34 27.20 -12.05
C ASP A 158 15.66 25.88 -12.43
N ARG A 159 14.52 25.99 -13.10
CA ARG A 159 13.75 24.85 -13.62
C ARG A 159 14.33 24.30 -14.92
#